data_AF-A0A838HX55-F1
#
_entry.id   AF-A0A838HX55-F1
#
_cell.length_a   1.000
_cell.length_b   1.000
_cell.length_c   1.000
_cell.angle_alpha   90.00
_cell.angle_beta   90.00
_cell.angle_gamma   90.00
#
_symmetry.space_group_name_H-M   'P 1'
#
loop_
_entity.id
_entity.type
_entity.pdbx_description
1 polymer ?
#
loop_
_entity_poly.entity_id
_entity_poly.type
_entity_poly.pdbx_seq_one_letter_code
_entity_poly.pdbx_strand_id
1 'polypeptide(L)'
;MADCGDDFVECHERFERIEHAVALGLAQLRRGPRPAVAAALGDTVVEAARVCETGLLLAAEDDLWSWLCPATALWDRLGALTSSVQAAGLAVPEPEAPQAEVAGLLRRLHSARDELSDRLAAFDRYPRDRATAAGLDVAIADLQAAGDRMVAIALETDGTTRLDAAVAVLTAVAATAGRAHRRRAQGTR
;
A
#
# COMPACT_ATOMS: atom_id res chain seq x y z
N MET A 1 -13.64 6.47 19.35
CA MET A 1 -12.94 5.94 18.17
C MET A 1 -13.36 6.83 17.03
N ALA A 2 -12.42 7.63 16.50
CA ALA A 2 -12.63 8.28 15.21
C ALA A 2 -12.85 7.17 14.15
N ASP A 3 -13.65 7.47 13.14
CA ASP A 3 -13.90 6.53 12.05
C ASP A 3 -12.64 6.50 11.17
N CYS A 4 -11.84 5.44 11.27
CA CYS A 4 -10.57 5.32 10.54
C CYS A 4 -10.76 5.41 9.02
N GLY A 5 -11.98 5.11 8.51
CA GLY A 5 -12.34 5.32 7.12
C GLY A 5 -12.40 6.80 6.74
N ASP A 6 -12.95 7.66 7.60
CA ASP A 6 -12.99 9.11 7.38
C ASP A 6 -11.56 9.70 7.39
N ASP A 7 -10.70 9.20 8.28
CA ASP A 7 -9.29 9.63 8.38
C ASP A 7 -8.47 9.24 7.12
N PHE A 8 -8.74 8.08 6.52
CA PHE A 8 -8.12 7.69 5.24
C PHE A 8 -8.56 8.61 4.10
N VAL A 9 -9.85 8.95 4.05
CA VAL A 9 -10.39 9.88 3.05
C VAL A 9 -9.73 11.25 3.18
N GLU A 10 -9.51 11.73 4.41
CA GLU A 10 -8.77 12.97 4.64
C GLU A 10 -7.34 12.90 4.09
N CYS A 11 -6.65 11.78 4.26
CA CYS A 11 -5.33 11.56 3.66
C CYS A 11 -5.38 11.63 2.12
N HIS A 12 -6.38 11.01 1.51
CA HIS A 12 -6.56 11.05 0.06
C HIS A 12 -6.80 12.48 -0.46
N GLU A 13 -7.72 13.23 0.18
CA GLU A 13 -7.99 14.62 -0.18
C GLU A 13 -6.76 15.52 0.03
N ARG A 14 -6.01 15.28 1.11
CA ARG A 14 -4.77 16.00 1.38
C ARG A 14 -3.74 15.73 0.29
N PHE A 15 -3.62 14.49 -0.16
CA PHE A 15 -2.74 14.13 -1.26
C PHE A 15 -3.14 14.82 -2.57
N GLU A 16 -4.44 14.90 -2.89
CA GLU A 16 -4.94 15.64 -4.06
C GLU A 16 -4.56 17.12 -4.03
N ARG A 17 -4.68 17.77 -2.85
CA ARG A 17 -4.25 19.16 -2.67
C ARG A 17 -2.75 19.31 -2.92
N ILE A 18 -1.94 18.35 -2.48
CA ILE A 18 -0.49 18.32 -2.72
C ILE A 18 -0.18 18.18 -4.20
N GLU A 19 -0.80 17.23 -4.91
CA GLU A 19 -0.62 17.07 -6.36
C GLU A 19 -0.95 18.36 -7.12
N HIS A 20 -2.04 19.03 -6.75
CA HIS A 20 -2.42 20.29 -7.35
C HIS A 20 -1.37 21.38 -7.10
N ALA A 21 -0.86 21.48 -5.88
CA ALA A 21 0.20 22.44 -5.53
C ALA A 21 1.49 22.18 -6.32
N VAL A 22 1.89 20.91 -6.48
CA VAL A 22 3.05 20.53 -7.29
C VAL A 22 2.84 20.89 -8.76
N ALA A 23 1.67 20.58 -9.32
CA ALA A 23 1.36 20.93 -10.71
C ALA A 23 1.47 22.44 -10.95
N LEU A 24 0.97 23.27 -10.02
CA LEU A 24 1.11 24.72 -10.07
C LEU A 24 2.57 25.15 -9.95
N GLY A 25 3.34 24.61 -9.01
CA GLY A 25 4.75 24.93 -8.83
C GLY A 25 5.60 24.58 -10.06
N LEU A 26 5.38 23.40 -10.65
CA LEU A 26 6.03 22.99 -11.90
C LEU A 26 5.67 23.93 -13.06
N ALA A 27 4.41 24.36 -13.16
CA ALA A 27 4.00 25.33 -14.16
C ALA A 27 4.69 26.70 -13.96
N GLN A 28 4.96 27.11 -12.72
CA GLN A 28 5.73 28.34 -12.45
C GLN A 28 7.21 28.20 -12.85
N LEU A 29 7.84 27.05 -12.61
CA LEU A 29 9.24 26.82 -13.01
C LEU A 29 9.43 26.84 -14.51
N ARG A 30 8.45 26.37 -15.29
CA ARG A 30 8.46 26.47 -16.77
C ARG A 30 8.49 27.91 -17.27
N ARG A 31 8.05 28.89 -16.45
CA ARG A 31 8.05 30.32 -16.80
C ARG A 31 9.38 31.01 -16.47
N GLY A 32 10.30 30.32 -15.78
CA GLY A 32 11.64 30.82 -15.47
C GLY A 32 12.15 30.33 -14.11
N PRO A 33 13.46 30.50 -13.83
CA PRO A 33 14.08 30.02 -12.59
C PRO A 33 13.49 30.69 -11.36
N ARG A 34 13.02 29.89 -10.40
CA ARG A 34 12.50 30.36 -9.11
C ARG A 34 12.98 29.45 -7.97
N PRO A 35 14.14 29.73 -7.35
CA PRO A 35 14.73 28.86 -6.33
C PRO A 35 13.80 28.55 -5.15
N ALA A 36 13.01 29.53 -4.70
CA ALA A 36 12.03 29.31 -3.63
C ALA A 36 10.93 28.31 -4.01
N VAL A 37 10.50 28.31 -5.27
CA VAL A 37 9.50 27.34 -5.78
C VAL A 37 10.13 25.96 -5.88
N ALA A 38 11.38 25.87 -6.34
CA ALA A 38 12.12 24.62 -6.40
C ALA A 38 12.28 23.96 -5.02
N ALA A 39 12.67 24.75 -4.00
CA ALA A 39 12.76 24.26 -2.63
C ALA A 39 11.40 23.79 -2.09
N ALA A 40 10.35 24.61 -2.25
CA ALA A 40 9.01 24.27 -1.81
C ALA A 40 8.47 23.00 -2.47
N LEU A 41 8.79 22.73 -3.74
CA LEU A 41 8.42 21.49 -4.42
C LEU A 41 9.09 20.26 -3.81
N GLY A 42 10.36 20.36 -3.41
CA GLY A 42 11.07 19.30 -2.70
C GLY A 42 10.37 18.95 -1.38
N ASP A 43 10.11 19.96 -0.55
CA ASP A 43 9.40 19.79 0.73
C ASP A 43 8.00 19.19 0.54
N THR A 44 7.30 19.63 -0.51
CA THR A 44 5.95 19.16 -0.84
C THR A 44 5.93 17.68 -1.22
N VAL A 45 6.96 17.17 -1.91
CA VAL A 45 7.05 15.74 -2.23
C VAL A 45 7.35 14.88 -1.00
N VAL A 46 8.18 15.38 -0.08
CA VAL A 46 8.41 14.70 1.22
C VAL A 46 7.11 14.62 2.01
N GLU A 47 6.33 15.69 2.03
CA GLU A 47 5.02 15.69 2.68
C GLU A 47 4.04 14.72 2.01
N ALA A 48 4.06 14.62 0.68
CA ALA A 48 3.25 13.65 -0.06
C ALA A 48 3.57 12.20 0.36
N ALA A 49 4.86 11.88 0.56
CA ALA A 49 5.28 10.56 1.01
C ALA A 49 4.75 10.22 2.41
N ARG A 50 4.83 11.17 3.35
CA ARG A 50 4.27 11.01 4.70
C ARG A 50 2.76 10.78 4.68
N VAL A 51 2.04 11.50 3.82
CA VAL A 51 0.59 11.30 3.64
C VAL A 51 0.28 9.88 3.13
N CYS A 52 1.07 9.35 2.19
CA CYS A 52 0.90 7.96 1.73
C CYS A 52 1.20 6.93 2.82
N GLU A 53 2.21 7.16 3.66
CA GLU A 53 2.53 6.29 4.80
C GLU A 53 1.43 6.28 5.85
N THR A 54 0.95 7.46 6.25
CA THR A 54 -0.19 7.59 7.16
C THR A 54 -1.44 6.96 6.56
N GLY A 55 -1.71 7.18 5.28
CA GLY A 55 -2.83 6.54 4.58
C GLY A 55 -2.72 5.01 4.61
N LEU A 56 -1.53 4.45 4.42
CA LEU A 56 -1.34 3.00 4.50
C LEU A 56 -1.57 2.46 5.92
N LEU A 57 -1.13 3.19 6.95
CA LEU A 57 -1.40 2.83 8.35
C LEU A 57 -2.90 2.82 8.63
N LEU A 58 -3.61 3.91 8.31
CA LEU A 58 -5.06 4.04 8.54
C LEU A 58 -5.85 2.97 7.77
N ALA A 59 -5.48 2.72 6.51
CA ALA A 59 -6.05 1.64 5.72
C ALA A 59 -5.87 0.28 6.41
N ALA A 60 -4.68 0.02 6.97
CA ALA A 60 -4.38 -1.23 7.62
C ALA A 60 -5.09 -1.41 8.98
N GLU A 61 -5.31 -0.32 9.71
CA GLU A 61 -6.02 -0.32 11.00
C GLU A 61 -7.55 -0.49 10.88
N ASP A 62 -8.16 0.03 9.81
CA ASP A 62 -9.61 -0.06 9.58
C ASP A 62 -10.03 -1.43 8.99
N ASP A 63 -9.86 -1.58 7.68
CA ASP A 63 -10.01 -2.83 6.95
C ASP A 63 -9.11 -2.76 5.71
N LEU A 64 -7.86 -3.22 5.88
CA LEU A 64 -6.83 -3.20 4.84
C LEU A 64 -7.38 -3.62 3.48
N TRP A 65 -8.22 -4.64 3.49
CA TRP A 65 -8.75 -5.27 2.31
C TRP A 65 -9.72 -4.39 1.52
N SER A 66 -10.50 -3.55 2.18
CA SER A 66 -11.39 -2.58 1.53
C SER A 66 -10.60 -1.40 0.97
N TRP A 67 -9.47 -1.07 1.59
CA TRP A 67 -8.65 0.10 1.25
C TRP A 67 -7.42 -0.21 0.40
N LEU A 68 -7.13 -1.47 0.11
CA LEU A 68 -5.90 -1.88 -0.58
C LEU A 68 -5.75 -1.24 -1.98
N CYS A 69 -6.85 -1.14 -2.73
CA CYS A 69 -6.85 -0.48 -4.04
C CYS A 69 -6.59 1.03 -3.93
N PRO A 70 -7.36 1.79 -3.12
CA PRO A 70 -7.06 3.20 -2.85
C PRO A 70 -5.63 3.45 -2.35
N ALA A 71 -5.15 2.64 -1.40
CA ALA A 71 -3.79 2.77 -0.88
C ALA A 71 -2.74 2.53 -1.99
N THR A 72 -2.91 1.49 -2.81
CA THR A 72 -2.02 1.24 -3.96
C THR A 72 -2.01 2.43 -4.92
N ALA A 73 -3.17 3.01 -5.22
CA ALA A 73 -3.29 4.15 -6.12
C ALA A 73 -2.58 5.40 -5.58
N LEU A 74 -2.62 5.65 -4.26
CA LEU A 74 -1.86 6.73 -3.65
C LEU A 74 -0.35 6.56 -3.85
N TRP A 75 0.18 5.35 -3.65
CA TRP A 75 1.60 5.06 -3.85
C TRP A 75 2.04 5.16 -5.32
N ASP A 76 1.21 4.71 -6.27
CA ASP A 76 1.47 4.90 -7.70
C ASP A 76 1.50 6.39 -8.09
N ARG A 77 0.55 7.17 -7.57
CA ARG A 77 0.49 8.62 -7.78
C ARG A 77 1.68 9.34 -7.17
N LEU A 78 2.15 8.95 -5.99
CA LEU A 78 3.37 9.47 -5.38
C LEU A 78 4.61 9.21 -6.26
N GLY A 79 4.70 8.01 -6.85
CA GLY A 79 5.75 7.69 -7.82
C GLY A 79 5.72 8.60 -9.05
N ALA A 80 4.53 8.85 -9.60
CA ALA A 80 4.34 9.75 -10.74
C ALA A 80 4.64 11.23 -10.39
N LEU A 81 4.26 11.67 -9.19
CA LEU A 81 4.53 13.00 -8.66
C LEU A 81 6.04 13.23 -8.53
N THR A 82 6.73 12.29 -7.90
CA THR A 82 8.19 12.31 -7.71
C THR A 82 8.92 12.35 -9.06
N SER A 83 8.51 11.48 -9.99
CA SER A 83 9.06 11.45 -11.36
C SER A 83 8.86 12.78 -12.10
N SER A 84 7.72 13.44 -11.91
CA SER A 84 7.42 14.74 -12.54
C SER A 84 8.32 15.86 -12.01
N VAL A 85 8.62 15.84 -10.71
CA VAL A 85 9.52 16.82 -10.07
C VAL A 85 10.97 16.57 -10.48
N GLN A 86 11.42 15.31 -10.51
CA GLN A 86 12.75 14.93 -11.02
C GLN A 86 12.93 15.31 -12.50
N ALA A 87 11.91 15.10 -13.34
CA ALA A 87 11.93 15.49 -14.75
C ALA A 87 12.06 17.01 -14.97
N ALA A 88 11.70 17.82 -13.97
CA ALA A 88 11.93 19.26 -13.97
C ALA A 88 13.37 19.66 -13.57
N GLY A 89 14.26 18.67 -13.38
CA GLY A 89 15.66 18.87 -12.99
C GLY A 89 15.84 19.17 -11.50
N LEU A 90 14.81 18.92 -10.68
CA LEU A 90 14.87 19.12 -9.24
C LEU A 90 15.37 17.87 -8.55
N ALA A 91 16.34 18.03 -7.65
CA ALA A 91 16.69 16.99 -6.71
C ALA A 91 15.50 16.80 -5.75
N VAL A 92 14.94 15.60 -5.75
CA VAL A 92 13.97 15.17 -4.74
C VAL A 92 14.74 14.35 -3.74
N PRO A 93 14.63 14.62 -2.43
CA PRO A 93 15.15 13.72 -1.41
C PRO A 93 14.62 12.31 -1.70
N GLU A 94 15.48 11.30 -1.72
CA GLU A 94 14.97 9.93 -1.82
C GLU A 94 14.03 9.72 -0.63
N PRO A 95 12.78 9.29 -0.89
CA PRO A 95 11.90 8.90 0.20
C PRO A 95 12.59 7.80 1.00
N GLU A 96 12.20 7.69 2.24
CA GLU A 96 12.64 6.61 3.12
C GLU A 96 12.37 5.22 2.47
N ALA A 97 11.21 4.98 1.85
CA ALA A 97 10.96 3.75 1.10
C ALA A 97 10.81 4.01 -0.41
N PRO A 98 11.32 3.12 -1.29
CA PRO A 98 11.10 3.25 -2.72
C PRO A 98 9.61 3.11 -3.08
N GLN A 99 9.00 4.17 -3.64
CA GLN A 99 7.55 4.20 -3.87
C GLN A 99 7.08 3.08 -4.81
N ALA A 100 7.87 2.80 -5.85
CA ALA A 100 7.58 1.75 -6.82
C ALA A 100 7.59 0.36 -6.18
N GLU A 101 8.45 0.16 -5.18
CA GLU A 101 8.55 -1.11 -4.46
C GLU A 101 7.36 -1.32 -3.53
N VAL A 102 6.98 -0.30 -2.75
CA VAL A 102 5.79 -0.35 -1.88
C VAL A 102 4.52 -0.58 -2.71
N ALA A 103 4.32 0.20 -3.79
CA ALA A 103 3.19 -0.02 -4.70
C ALA A 103 3.22 -1.43 -5.33
N GLY A 104 4.41 -1.93 -5.67
CA GLY A 104 4.62 -3.30 -6.14
C GLY A 104 4.20 -4.37 -5.14
N LEU A 105 4.53 -4.18 -3.85
CA LEU A 105 4.12 -5.10 -2.79
C LEU A 105 2.63 -5.04 -2.51
N LEU A 106 2.02 -3.86 -2.47
CA LEU A 106 0.56 -3.73 -2.29
C LEU A 106 -0.22 -4.42 -3.42
N ARG A 107 0.25 -4.30 -4.67
CA ARG A 107 -0.30 -5.07 -5.80
C ARG A 107 -0.16 -6.58 -5.62
N ARG A 108 1.01 -7.06 -5.17
CA ARG A 108 1.20 -8.50 -4.89
C ARG A 108 0.27 -8.99 -3.79
N LEU A 109 0.07 -8.18 -2.75
CA LEU A 109 -0.83 -8.49 -1.66
C LEU A 109 -2.29 -8.58 -2.15
N HIS A 110 -2.68 -7.67 -3.05
CA HIS A 110 -4.00 -7.69 -3.68
C HIS A 110 -4.20 -8.95 -4.51
N SER A 111 -3.26 -9.26 -5.41
CA SER A 111 -3.32 -10.47 -6.23
C SER A 111 -3.34 -11.76 -5.40
N ALA A 112 -2.55 -11.85 -4.32
CA ALA A 112 -2.55 -13.02 -3.45
C ALA A 112 -3.88 -13.18 -2.70
N ARG A 113 -4.53 -12.08 -2.32
CA ARG A 113 -5.86 -12.10 -1.69
C ARG A 113 -6.95 -12.54 -2.66
N ASP A 114 -6.90 -12.07 -3.90
CA ASP A 114 -7.86 -12.47 -4.94
C ASP A 114 -7.71 -13.97 -5.25
N GLU A 115 -6.48 -14.44 -5.46
CA GLU A 115 -6.19 -15.87 -5.64
C GLU A 115 -6.70 -16.70 -4.45
N LEU A 116 -6.45 -16.27 -3.21
CA LEU A 116 -6.98 -16.96 -2.04
C LEU A 116 -8.51 -17.03 -2.04
N SER A 117 -9.18 -15.95 -2.45
CA SER A 117 -10.64 -15.87 -2.51
C SER A 117 -11.20 -16.85 -3.57
N ASP A 118 -10.55 -16.92 -4.73
CA ASP A 118 -10.90 -17.87 -5.80
C ASP A 118 -10.68 -19.32 -5.37
N ARG A 119 -9.55 -19.61 -4.70
CA ARG A 119 -9.25 -20.95 -4.17
C ARG A 119 -10.22 -21.36 -3.07
N LEU A 120 -10.65 -20.42 -2.23
CA LEU A 120 -11.69 -20.67 -1.24
C LEU A 120 -13.02 -21.02 -1.89
N ALA A 121 -13.45 -20.27 -2.90
CA ALA A 121 -14.67 -20.57 -3.63
C ALA A 121 -14.62 -21.95 -4.32
N ALA A 122 -13.46 -22.31 -4.90
CA ALA A 122 -13.25 -23.63 -5.49
C ALA A 122 -13.29 -24.74 -4.43
N PHE A 123 -12.66 -24.54 -3.27
CA PHE A 123 -12.66 -25.50 -2.17
C PHE A 123 -14.07 -25.70 -1.59
N ASP A 124 -14.85 -24.63 -1.42
CA ASP A 124 -16.25 -24.73 -0.95
C ASP A 124 -17.11 -25.56 -1.90
N ARG A 125 -16.87 -25.46 -3.21
CA ARG A 125 -17.57 -26.25 -4.22
C ARG A 125 -17.10 -27.72 -4.26
N TYR A 126 -15.82 -27.97 -3.98
CA TYR A 126 -15.21 -29.30 -4.06
C TYR A 126 -14.32 -29.62 -2.83
N PRO A 127 -14.90 -29.77 -1.63
CA PRO A 127 -14.13 -29.84 -0.38
C PRO A 127 -13.35 -31.15 -0.19
N ARG A 128 -13.70 -32.20 -0.95
CA ARG A 128 -13.02 -33.52 -0.92
C ARG A 128 -11.96 -33.69 -2.01
N ASP A 129 -11.83 -32.72 -2.91
CA ASP A 129 -10.79 -32.76 -3.94
C ASP A 129 -9.44 -32.37 -3.33
N ARG A 130 -8.45 -33.25 -3.49
CA ARG A 130 -7.10 -33.02 -2.98
C ARG A 130 -6.39 -31.90 -3.73
N ALA A 131 -6.70 -31.70 -5.02
CA ALA A 131 -6.09 -30.65 -5.81
C ALA A 131 -6.56 -29.25 -5.38
N THR A 132 -7.86 -29.07 -5.10
CA THR A 132 -8.39 -27.81 -4.58
C THR A 132 -7.84 -27.51 -3.18
N ALA A 133 -7.75 -28.52 -2.31
CA ALA A 133 -7.12 -28.38 -1.00
C ALA A 133 -5.64 -27.97 -1.12
N ALA A 134 -4.85 -28.63 -1.99
CA ALA A 134 -3.45 -28.26 -2.18
C ALA A 134 -3.31 -26.83 -2.74
N GLY A 135 -4.15 -26.44 -3.71
CA GLY A 135 -4.17 -25.07 -4.24
C GLY A 135 -4.50 -24.02 -3.17
N LEU A 136 -5.39 -24.34 -2.23
CA LEU A 136 -5.70 -23.46 -1.10
C LEU A 136 -4.50 -23.29 -0.14
N ASP A 137 -3.71 -24.33 0.12
CA ASP A 137 -2.50 -24.20 0.95
C ASP A 137 -1.48 -23.27 0.29
N VAL A 138 -1.28 -23.41 -1.02
CA VAL A 138 -0.36 -22.56 -1.79
C VAL A 138 -0.80 -21.10 -1.71
N ALA A 139 -2.09 -20.81 -1.94
CA ALA A 139 -2.60 -19.45 -1.87
C ALA A 139 -2.48 -18.83 -0.47
N ILE A 140 -2.65 -19.62 0.60
CA ILE A 140 -2.42 -19.15 1.98
C ILE A 140 -0.94 -18.80 2.17
N ALA A 141 -0.03 -19.67 1.73
CA ALA A 141 1.40 -19.45 1.85
C ALA A 141 1.87 -18.22 1.04
N ASP A 142 1.34 -18.04 -0.17
CA ASP A 142 1.63 -16.88 -1.02
C ASP A 142 1.16 -15.57 -0.38
N LEU A 143 -0.03 -15.56 0.24
CA LEU A 143 -0.52 -14.40 0.98
C LEU A 143 0.39 -14.05 2.17
N GLN A 144 0.81 -15.06 2.94
CA GLN A 144 1.74 -14.87 4.06
C GLN A 144 3.08 -14.31 3.58
N ALA A 145 3.66 -14.90 2.54
CA ALA A 145 4.92 -14.44 1.96
C ALA A 145 4.83 -13.01 1.38
N ALA A 146 3.67 -12.60 0.85
CA ALA A 146 3.43 -11.23 0.43
C ALA A 146 3.40 -10.25 1.62
N GLY A 147 2.76 -10.64 2.73
CA GLY A 147 2.75 -9.87 3.98
C GLY A 147 4.15 -9.72 4.59
N ASP A 148 4.94 -10.79 4.65
CA ASP A 148 6.29 -10.77 5.23
C ASP A 148 7.23 -9.80 4.51
N ARG A 149 7.09 -9.65 3.19
CA ARG A 149 7.90 -8.70 2.41
C ARG A 149 7.62 -7.24 2.76
N MET A 150 6.41 -6.89 3.20
CA MET A 150 6.10 -5.52 3.63
C MET A 150 6.91 -5.13 4.88
N VAL A 151 7.18 -6.10 5.75
CA VAL A 151 7.97 -5.89 6.98
C VAL A 151 9.43 -5.67 6.66
N ALA A 152 9.99 -6.42 5.71
CA ALA A 152 11.37 -6.23 5.27
C ALA A 152 11.61 -4.78 4.83
N ILE A 153 10.73 -4.23 3.99
CA ILE A 153 10.82 -2.83 3.56
C ILE A 153 10.67 -1.86 4.74
N ALA A 154 9.73 -2.12 5.64
CA ALA A 154 9.51 -1.24 6.79
C ALA A 154 10.69 -1.24 7.79
N LEU A 155 11.44 -2.33 7.88
CA LEU A 155 12.63 -2.45 8.75
C LEU A 155 13.89 -1.88 8.11
N GLU A 156 13.96 -1.85 6.77
CA GLU A 156 15.08 -1.26 6.03
C GLU A 156 15.09 0.28 6.10
N THR A 157 14.07 0.88 6.73
CA THR A 157 14.02 2.32 6.90
C THR A 157 13.62 2.84 8.26
N ASP A 158 14.17 3.99 8.61
CA ASP A 158 13.80 4.74 9.81
C ASP A 158 12.38 5.29 9.68
N GLY A 159 11.54 5.12 10.71
CA GLY A 159 10.18 5.70 10.77
C GLY A 159 9.15 4.80 11.47
N THR A 160 8.56 5.27 12.58
CA THR A 160 7.63 4.46 13.39
C THR A 160 6.31 4.16 12.66
N THR A 161 5.76 5.14 11.95
CA THR A 161 4.49 5.02 11.21
C THR A 161 4.51 3.89 10.18
N ARG A 162 5.65 3.67 9.53
CA ARG A 162 5.81 2.62 8.51
C ARG A 162 5.89 1.24 9.14
N LEU A 163 6.61 1.10 10.26
CA LEU A 163 6.66 -0.14 11.02
C LEU A 163 5.27 -0.51 11.54
N ASP A 164 4.54 0.47 12.08
CA ASP A 164 3.16 0.28 12.54
C ASP A 164 2.25 -0.18 11.40
N ALA A 165 2.37 0.44 10.21
CA ALA A 165 1.63 0.03 9.03
C ALA A 165 1.96 -1.41 8.60
N ALA A 166 3.24 -1.80 8.61
CA ALA A 166 3.65 -3.15 8.28
C ALA A 166 3.13 -4.19 9.29
N VAL A 167 3.13 -3.87 10.58
CA VAL A 167 2.56 -4.73 11.64
C VAL A 167 1.05 -4.88 11.47
N ALA A 168 0.34 -3.80 11.16
CA ALA A 168 -1.09 -3.84 10.88
C ALA A 168 -1.39 -4.70 9.63
N VAL A 169 -0.60 -4.55 8.56
CA VAL A 169 -0.69 -5.39 7.35
C VAL A 169 -0.47 -6.87 7.67
N LEU A 170 0.58 -7.20 8.44
CA LEU A 170 0.83 -8.57 8.89
C LEU A 170 -0.36 -9.14 9.67
N THR A 171 -0.95 -8.34 10.54
CA THR A 171 -2.07 -8.75 11.38
C THR A 171 -3.29 -9.07 10.51
N ALA A 172 -3.59 -8.23 9.52
CA ALA A 172 -4.66 -8.47 8.55
C ALA A 172 -4.42 -9.73 7.69
N VAL A 173 -3.17 -9.95 7.26
CA VAL A 173 -2.73 -11.14 6.52
C VAL A 173 -2.89 -12.40 7.37
N ALA A 174 -2.35 -12.40 8.59
CA ALA A 174 -2.42 -13.54 9.51
C ALA A 174 -3.86 -13.88 9.87
N ALA A 175 -4.72 -12.88 10.11
CA ALA A 175 -6.14 -13.09 10.36
C ALA A 175 -6.84 -13.75 9.16
N THR A 176 -6.50 -13.32 7.94
CA THR A 176 -7.07 -13.87 6.70
C THR A 176 -6.62 -15.29 6.43
N ALA A 177 -5.31 -15.55 6.52
CA ALA A 177 -4.74 -16.90 6.45
C ALA A 177 -5.31 -17.84 7.53
N GLY A 178 -5.49 -17.35 8.75
CA GLY A 178 -6.06 -18.11 9.86
C GLY A 178 -7.55 -18.46 9.66
N ARG A 179 -8.34 -17.55 9.08
CA ARG A 179 -9.71 -17.88 8.61
C ARG A 179 -9.65 -18.93 7.49
N ALA A 180 -8.68 -18.74 6.58
CA ALA A 180 -8.19 -19.67 5.57
C ALA A 180 -8.19 -21.14 6.04
N HIS A 181 -7.23 -21.38 6.92
CA HIS A 181 -6.95 -22.69 7.51
C HIS A 181 -8.13 -23.27 8.28
N ARG A 182 -8.86 -22.47 9.05
CA ARG A 182 -10.01 -22.96 9.83
C ARG A 182 -11.12 -23.50 8.93
N ARG A 183 -11.44 -22.78 7.84
CA ARG A 183 -12.45 -23.21 6.88
C ARG A 183 -12.07 -24.51 6.18
N ARG A 184 -10.80 -24.62 5.76
CA ARG A 184 -10.24 -25.87 5.23
C ARG A 184 -10.41 -27.03 6.23
N ALA A 185 -9.99 -26.84 7.48
CA ALA A 185 -10.04 -27.89 8.51
C ALA A 185 -11.48 -28.36 8.81
N GLN A 186 -12.48 -27.50 8.63
CA GLN A 186 -13.89 -27.84 8.77
C GLN A 186 -14.43 -28.60 7.55
N GLY A 187 -14.03 -28.24 6.33
CA GLY A 187 -14.46 -28.92 5.10
C GLY A 187 -13.88 -30.33 4.90
N THR A 188 -12.82 -30.67 5.63
CA THR A 188 -12.20 -32.01 5.62
C THR A 188 -12.75 -32.98 6.67
N ARG A 189 -13.66 -32.54 7.54
CA ARG A 189 -14.37 -33.40 8.51
C ARG A 189 -15.63 -34.00 7.88
#